data_AF-G3XQ01-F1
#
_entry.id   AF-G3XQ01-F1
#
_cell.length_a   1.000
_cell.length_b   1.000
_cell.length_c   1.000
_cell.angle_alpha   90.00
_cell.angle_beta   90.00
_cell.angle_gamma   90.00
#
_symmetry.space_group_name_H-M   'P 1'
#
loop_
_entity.id
_entity.type
_entity.pdbx_description
1 polymer ?
#
loop_
_entity_poly.entity_id
_entity_poly.type
_entity_poly.pdbx_seq_one_letter_code
_entity_poly.pdbx_strand_id
1 'polypeptide(L)'
;MSQEVGIDVHSGDFSSLTSKDPIQKYVISAFAAITFYNAIELVVLCFTTFQRYHGCYFWSLLVTSASLIPHCVGYLLFIFSTVSPYVPVSLIIPTWISIVTGHSLVLWSRLHLLVQSQKLLQGLLYMIIIDSIAFQIPTTVLLYGSLSNTPHFARGYDIMERVQLVGFCVQEFILSGIYVWETIKMLRLRPERSRFIILTQLLVINILILILDVAVVAIEYAGYYALQVMFKPVAYSVKLKLEYAILGRLVKIAQGASSDPDPLSPSSRGFNITASGFDESGSTGAGVTVVRQ
;
A
#
# COMPACT_ATOMS: atom_id res chain seq x y z
N MET A 1 -35.19 -7.29 -43.56
CA MET A 1 -36.18 -7.18 -42.46
C MET A 1 -36.58 -8.61 -42.15
N SER A 2 -36.03 -9.30 -41.15
CA SER A 2 -35.56 -8.84 -39.85
C SER A 2 -34.35 -9.63 -39.38
N GLN A 3 -33.46 -8.91 -38.71
CA GLN A 3 -32.24 -9.36 -38.07
C GLN A 3 -32.66 -9.94 -36.70
N GLU A 4 -32.52 -11.25 -36.49
CA GLU A 4 -32.60 -11.80 -35.13
C GLU A 4 -31.26 -11.54 -34.43
N VAL A 5 -31.24 -10.45 -33.68
CA VAL A 5 -30.25 -10.17 -32.64
C VAL A 5 -30.54 -11.15 -31.50
N GLY A 6 -29.88 -12.30 -31.55
CA GLY A 6 -29.74 -13.20 -30.41
C GLY A 6 -28.75 -12.57 -29.43
N ILE A 7 -29.29 -11.98 -28.36
CA ILE A 7 -28.53 -11.34 -27.28
C ILE A 7 -27.64 -12.39 -26.62
N ASP A 8 -26.33 -12.27 -26.82
CA ASP A 8 -25.31 -13.00 -26.06
C ASP A 8 -25.42 -12.60 -24.58
N VAL A 9 -26.03 -13.47 -23.80
CA VAL A 9 -26.10 -13.33 -22.35
C VAL A 9 -24.78 -13.85 -21.77
N HIS A 10 -23.88 -12.90 -21.51
CA HIS A 10 -22.64 -13.01 -20.75
C HIS A 10 -22.75 -14.07 -19.61
N SER A 11 -22.19 -15.25 -19.85
CA SER A 11 -21.74 -16.15 -18.80
C SER A 11 -20.52 -15.56 -18.12
N GLY A 12 -20.31 -15.81 -16.82
CA GLY A 12 -19.05 -15.50 -16.15
C GLY A 12 -17.91 -16.24 -16.86
N ASP A 13 -17.20 -15.53 -17.74
CA ASP A 13 -16.53 -16.13 -18.89
C ASP A 13 -15.08 -16.52 -18.56
N PHE A 14 -14.90 -17.64 -17.86
CA PHE A 14 -13.66 -18.41 -17.97
C PHE A 14 -13.34 -18.83 -19.41
N SER A 15 -14.37 -18.92 -20.26
CA SER A 15 -14.27 -19.06 -21.72
C SER A 15 -13.49 -17.90 -22.36
N SER A 16 -13.64 -16.67 -21.87
CA SER A 16 -12.89 -15.52 -22.37
C SER A 16 -11.41 -15.61 -21.99
N LEU A 17 -11.06 -16.08 -20.78
CA LEU A 17 -9.67 -16.40 -20.39
C LEU A 17 -9.05 -17.51 -21.25
N THR A 18 -9.90 -18.44 -21.72
CA THR A 18 -9.52 -19.57 -22.57
C THR A 18 -9.66 -19.26 -24.07
N SER A 19 -9.94 -18.01 -24.43
CA SER A 19 -10.06 -17.58 -25.83
C SER A 19 -8.79 -17.99 -26.60
N LYS A 20 -8.96 -18.41 -27.85
CA LYS A 20 -7.84 -18.81 -28.71
C LYS A 20 -6.95 -17.64 -29.12
N ASP A 21 -7.25 -16.43 -28.66
CA ASP A 21 -6.61 -15.20 -29.10
C ASP A 21 -5.19 -15.08 -28.52
N PRO A 22 -4.15 -15.18 -29.35
CA PRO A 22 -2.77 -15.17 -28.88
C PRO A 22 -2.41 -13.85 -28.20
N ILE A 23 -3.01 -12.74 -28.64
CA ILE A 23 -2.80 -11.39 -28.07
C ILE A 23 -3.16 -11.36 -26.59
N GLN A 24 -4.30 -11.95 -26.22
CA GLN A 24 -4.76 -11.96 -24.84
C GLN A 24 -3.81 -12.73 -23.93
N LYS A 25 -3.28 -13.86 -24.39
CA LYS A 25 -2.29 -14.66 -23.65
C LYS A 25 -0.98 -13.89 -23.44
N TYR A 26 -0.54 -13.10 -24.43
CA TYR A 26 0.64 -12.24 -24.28
C TYR A 26 0.41 -11.13 -23.24
N VAL A 27 -0.74 -10.47 -23.27
CA VAL A 27 -1.09 -9.42 -22.30
C VAL A 27 -1.15 -9.98 -20.87
N ILE A 28 -1.82 -11.13 -20.69
CA ILE A 28 -1.90 -11.82 -19.40
C ILE A 28 -0.50 -12.19 -18.89
N SER A 29 0.36 -12.73 -19.76
CA SER A 29 1.73 -13.09 -19.40
C SER A 29 2.56 -11.86 -19.01
N ALA A 30 2.39 -10.74 -19.72
CA ALA A 30 3.07 -9.49 -19.39
C ALA A 30 2.64 -8.95 -18.01
N PHE A 31 1.34 -8.95 -17.71
CA PHE A 31 0.83 -8.56 -16.39
C PHE A 31 1.26 -9.51 -15.27
N ALA A 32 1.33 -10.82 -15.54
CA ALA A 32 1.88 -11.79 -14.62
C ALA A 32 3.36 -11.48 -14.30
N ALA A 33 4.17 -11.20 -15.33
CA ALA A 33 5.59 -10.85 -15.17
C ALA A 33 5.78 -9.58 -14.33
N ILE A 34 4.99 -8.54 -14.58
CA ILE A 34 5.00 -7.30 -13.78
C ILE A 34 4.63 -7.60 -12.34
N THR A 35 3.58 -8.40 -12.12
CA THR A 35 3.15 -8.77 -10.77
C THR A 35 4.24 -9.56 -10.03
N PHE A 36 4.86 -10.55 -10.68
CA PHE A 36 5.94 -11.32 -10.07
C PHE A 36 7.13 -10.44 -9.68
N TYR A 37 7.57 -9.58 -10.60
CA TYR A 37 8.65 -8.64 -10.33
C TYR A 37 8.32 -7.76 -9.11
N ASN A 38 7.14 -7.15 -9.10
CA ASN A 38 6.72 -6.29 -7.99
C ASN A 38 6.56 -7.07 -6.68
N ALA A 39 6.00 -8.28 -6.71
CA ALA A 39 5.80 -9.12 -5.53
C ALA A 39 7.13 -9.56 -4.92
N ILE A 40 8.10 -10.00 -5.73
CA ILE A 40 9.44 -10.38 -5.27
C ILE A 40 10.14 -9.16 -4.67
N GLU A 41 10.10 -8.01 -5.35
CA GLU A 41 10.68 -6.77 -4.83
C GLU A 41 10.07 -6.39 -3.48
N LEU A 42 8.73 -6.43 -3.35
CA LEU A 42 8.04 -6.15 -2.10
C LEU A 42 8.41 -7.12 -0.98
N VAL A 43 8.52 -8.42 -1.27
CA VAL A 43 8.92 -9.43 -0.29
C VAL A 43 10.35 -9.18 0.18
N VAL A 44 11.28 -8.91 -0.75
CA VAL A 44 12.68 -8.55 -0.42
C VAL A 44 12.71 -7.29 0.44
N LEU A 45 11.99 -6.23 0.04
CA LEU A 45 11.90 -4.97 0.79
C LEU A 45 11.34 -5.18 2.20
N CYS A 46 10.37 -6.08 2.38
CA CYS A 46 9.85 -6.42 3.70
C CYS A 46 10.95 -7.00 4.60
N PHE A 47 11.75 -7.94 4.10
CA PHE A 47 12.82 -8.56 4.89
C PHE A 47 14.00 -7.62 5.15
N THR A 48 14.35 -6.74 4.21
CA THR A 48 15.48 -5.82 4.37
C THR A 48 15.18 -4.63 5.29
N THR A 49 13.94 -4.18 5.34
CA THR A 49 13.58 -2.91 6.01
C THR A 49 13.09 -3.08 7.43
N PHE A 50 12.42 -4.19 7.73
CA PHE A 50 11.94 -4.45 9.08
C PHE A 50 12.98 -5.18 9.91
N GLN A 51 13.53 -4.50 10.92
CA GLN A 51 14.44 -5.08 11.91
C GLN A 51 13.71 -5.91 12.97
N ARG A 52 12.37 -5.80 13.08
CA ARG A 52 11.55 -6.50 14.08
C ARG A 52 10.25 -7.00 13.46
N TYR A 53 10.11 -8.33 13.36
CA TYR A 53 9.04 -9.02 12.63
C TYR A 53 7.72 -9.22 13.42
N HIS A 54 7.40 -8.35 14.38
CA HIS A 54 6.28 -8.57 15.31
C HIS A 54 5.03 -7.73 15.05
N GLY A 55 5.06 -6.77 14.12
CA GLY A 55 3.91 -5.89 13.87
C GLY A 55 2.87 -6.51 12.94
N CYS A 56 1.57 -6.30 13.22
CA CYS A 56 0.48 -6.68 12.31
C CYS A 56 0.65 -6.07 10.91
N TYR A 57 1.23 -4.86 10.83
CA TYR A 57 1.59 -4.22 9.57
C TYR A 57 2.56 -5.07 8.73
N PHE A 58 3.63 -5.56 9.35
CA PHE A 58 4.65 -6.38 8.69
C PHE A 58 4.03 -7.68 8.15
N TRP A 59 3.29 -8.40 9.00
CA TRP A 59 2.66 -9.66 8.59
C TRP A 59 1.62 -9.46 7.50
N SER A 60 0.79 -8.42 7.59
CA SER A 60 -0.20 -8.11 6.54
C SER A 60 0.50 -7.79 5.22
N LEU A 61 1.51 -6.91 5.25
CA LEU A 61 2.26 -6.52 4.04
C LEU A 61 2.99 -7.72 3.40
N LEU A 62 3.66 -8.55 4.20
CA LEU A 62 4.39 -9.72 3.73
C LEU A 62 3.44 -10.77 3.16
N VAL A 63 2.38 -11.13 3.88
CA VAL A 63 1.41 -12.15 3.44
C VAL A 63 0.72 -11.71 2.15
N THR A 64 0.28 -10.46 2.05
CA THR A 64 -0.34 -9.95 0.81
C THR A 64 0.63 -9.97 -0.36
N SER A 65 1.87 -9.49 -0.15
CA SER A 65 2.88 -9.47 -1.21
C SER A 65 3.27 -10.87 -1.68
N ALA A 66 3.48 -11.79 -0.73
CA ALA A 66 3.82 -13.17 -1.03
C ALA A 66 2.66 -13.90 -1.74
N SER A 67 1.41 -13.59 -1.41
CA SER A 67 0.21 -14.21 -2.00
C SER A 67 0.00 -13.86 -3.47
N LEU A 68 0.53 -12.72 -3.95
CA LEU A 68 0.47 -12.35 -5.37
C LEU A 68 1.15 -13.39 -6.28
N ILE A 69 2.22 -14.03 -5.81
CA ILE A 69 2.98 -15.02 -6.58
C ILE A 69 2.12 -16.26 -6.87
N PRO A 70 1.65 -17.04 -5.87
CA PRO A 70 0.82 -18.21 -6.13
C PRO A 70 -0.52 -17.84 -6.79
N HIS A 71 -1.04 -16.62 -6.59
CA HIS A 71 -2.22 -16.14 -7.30
C HIS A 71 -1.99 -16.06 -8.82
N CYS A 72 -0.91 -15.41 -9.25
CA CYS A 72 -0.54 -15.37 -10.67
C CYS A 72 -0.19 -16.76 -11.23
N VAL A 73 0.49 -17.61 -10.45
CA VAL A 73 0.74 -19.00 -10.84
C VAL A 73 -0.58 -19.75 -11.07
N GLY A 74 -1.58 -19.54 -10.22
CA GLY A 74 -2.92 -20.12 -10.37
C GLY A 74 -3.56 -19.76 -11.71
N TYR A 75 -3.52 -18.49 -12.12
CA TYR A 75 -4.05 -18.07 -13.42
C TYR A 75 -3.20 -18.55 -14.61
N LEU A 76 -1.87 -18.60 -14.48
CA LEU A 76 -1.02 -19.17 -15.52
C LEU A 76 -1.30 -20.66 -15.72
N LEU A 77 -1.47 -21.41 -14.63
CA LEU A 77 -1.88 -22.81 -14.71
C LEU A 77 -3.28 -22.94 -15.33
N PHE A 78 -4.21 -22.05 -14.99
CA PHE A 78 -5.55 -22.05 -15.57
C PHE A 78 -5.53 -21.87 -17.11
N ILE A 79 -4.65 -21.01 -17.63
CA ILE A 79 -4.64 -20.63 -19.05
C ILE A 79 -3.74 -21.53 -19.91
N PHE A 80 -2.59 -21.94 -19.38
CA PHE A 80 -1.53 -22.61 -20.15
C PHE A 80 -1.43 -24.11 -19.87
N SER A 81 -2.02 -24.62 -18.80
CA SER A 81 -1.92 -26.02 -18.44
C SER A 81 -3.16 -26.82 -18.86
N THR A 82 -2.97 -28.11 -19.10
CA THR A 82 -4.06 -29.07 -19.41
C THR A 82 -4.57 -29.79 -18.16
N VAL A 83 -4.17 -29.34 -16.96
CA VAL A 83 -4.65 -29.91 -15.69
C VAL A 83 -6.12 -29.59 -15.48
N SER A 84 -6.78 -30.40 -14.64
CA SER A 84 -8.16 -30.16 -14.23
C SER A 84 -8.34 -28.73 -13.65
N PRO A 85 -9.36 -27.96 -14.06
CA PRO A 85 -9.53 -26.56 -13.67
C PRO A 85 -9.75 -26.36 -12.16
N TYR A 86 -10.10 -27.43 -11.43
CA TYR A 86 -10.19 -27.42 -9.97
C TYR A 86 -8.84 -27.13 -9.30
N VAL A 87 -7.72 -27.58 -9.87
CA VAL A 87 -6.37 -27.35 -9.31
C VAL A 87 -5.99 -25.86 -9.28
N PRO A 88 -5.99 -25.13 -10.42
CA PRO A 88 -5.68 -23.70 -10.41
C PRO A 88 -6.68 -22.89 -9.59
N VAL A 89 -7.98 -23.21 -9.61
CA VAL A 89 -8.99 -22.51 -8.80
C VAL A 89 -8.74 -22.70 -7.29
N SER A 90 -8.31 -23.90 -6.87
CA SER A 90 -7.95 -24.17 -5.47
C SER A 90 -6.72 -23.40 -5.01
N LEU A 91 -5.87 -22.93 -5.94
CA LEU A 91 -4.73 -22.06 -5.66
C LEU A 91 -5.14 -20.57 -5.67
N ILE A 92 -6.02 -20.17 -6.60
CA ILE A 92 -6.47 -18.78 -6.77
C ILE A 92 -7.29 -18.30 -5.57
N ILE A 93 -8.21 -19.10 -5.05
CA ILE A 93 -9.14 -18.69 -3.99
C ILE A 93 -8.44 -18.28 -2.69
N PRO A 94 -7.60 -19.13 -2.05
CA PRO A 94 -6.97 -18.76 -0.77
C PRO A 94 -6.01 -17.59 -0.94
N THR A 95 -5.35 -17.50 -2.08
CA THR A 95 -4.40 -16.41 -2.38
C THR A 95 -5.13 -15.10 -2.62
N TRP A 96 -6.26 -15.12 -3.34
CA TRP A 96 -7.15 -13.98 -3.53
C TRP A 96 -7.68 -13.44 -2.19
N ILE A 97 -8.19 -14.32 -1.32
CA ILE A 97 -8.65 -13.96 0.03
C ILE A 97 -7.53 -13.26 0.82
N SER A 98 -6.31 -13.80 0.74
CA SER A 98 -5.14 -13.25 1.43
C SER A 98 -4.70 -11.90 0.86
N ILE A 99 -4.85 -11.70 -0.46
CA ILE A 99 -4.55 -10.42 -1.13
C ILE A 99 -5.54 -9.34 -0.70
N VAL A 100 -6.85 -9.59 -0.87
CA VAL A 100 -7.88 -8.56 -0.63
C VAL A 100 -7.99 -8.21 0.85
N THR A 101 -8.06 -9.22 1.72
CA THR A 101 -8.13 -9.01 3.18
C THR A 101 -6.84 -8.38 3.68
N GLY A 102 -5.68 -8.92 3.27
CA GLY A 102 -4.40 -8.44 3.74
C GLY A 102 -4.11 -7.00 3.31
N HIS A 103 -4.49 -6.60 2.09
CA HIS A 103 -4.40 -5.20 1.66
C HIS A 103 -5.22 -4.27 2.55
N SER A 104 -6.45 -4.65 2.86
CA SER A 104 -7.33 -3.90 3.79
C SER A 104 -6.71 -3.76 5.18
N LEU A 105 -6.05 -4.82 5.67
CA LEU A 105 -5.33 -4.82 6.94
C LEU A 105 -4.06 -3.96 6.92
N VAL A 106 -3.37 -3.84 5.78
CA VAL A 106 -2.23 -2.91 5.61
C VAL A 106 -2.72 -1.47 5.77
N LEU A 107 -3.82 -1.10 5.10
CA LEU A 107 -4.43 0.23 5.21
C LEU A 107 -4.88 0.53 6.65
N TRP A 108 -5.54 -0.42 7.29
CA TRP A 108 -5.97 -0.32 8.68
C TRP A 108 -4.79 -0.18 9.66
N SER A 109 -3.75 -1.01 9.48
CA SER A 109 -2.54 -0.96 10.31
C SER A 109 -1.81 0.38 10.19
N ARG A 110 -1.82 0.99 8.99
CA ARG A 110 -1.29 2.34 8.80
C ARG A 110 -2.15 3.36 9.53
N LEU A 111 -3.48 3.26 9.42
CA LEU A 111 -4.39 4.19 10.08
C LEU A 111 -4.25 4.11 11.61
N HIS A 112 -4.02 2.93 12.17
CA HIS A 112 -3.73 2.72 13.60
C HIS A 112 -2.54 3.56 14.09
N LEU A 113 -1.54 3.82 13.24
CA LEU A 113 -0.38 4.64 13.59
C LEU A 113 -0.67 6.15 13.57
N LEU A 114 -1.69 6.59 12.81
CA LEU A 114 -2.05 8.02 12.70
C LEU A 114 -3.21 8.40 13.62
N VAL A 115 -4.14 7.48 13.89
CA VAL A 115 -5.40 7.76 14.58
C VAL A 115 -5.33 7.33 16.03
N GLN A 116 -5.60 8.28 16.94
CA GLN A 116 -5.57 8.02 18.38
C GLN A 116 -6.88 7.42 18.92
N SER A 117 -7.99 7.54 18.18
CA SER A 117 -9.31 7.06 18.60
C SER A 117 -9.51 5.55 18.37
N GLN A 118 -9.39 4.77 19.44
CA GLN A 118 -9.51 3.31 19.40
C GLN A 118 -10.87 2.81 18.91
N LYS A 119 -11.96 3.50 19.23
CA LYS A 119 -13.33 3.11 18.83
C LYS A 119 -13.53 3.14 17.32
N LEU A 120 -13.02 4.17 16.66
CA LEU A 120 -13.11 4.31 15.20
C LEU A 120 -12.32 3.18 14.54
N LEU A 121 -11.10 2.95 15.01
CA LEU A 121 -10.25 1.90 14.47
C LEU A 121 -10.85 0.50 14.63
N GLN A 122 -11.45 0.20 15.79
CA GLN A 122 -12.18 -1.05 16.00
C GLN A 122 -13.38 -1.16 15.06
N GLY A 123 -14.16 -0.09 14.87
CA GLY A 123 -15.26 -0.05 13.91
C GLY A 123 -14.81 -0.37 12.48
N LEU A 124 -13.66 0.17 12.05
CA LEU A 124 -13.08 -0.12 10.74
C LEU A 124 -12.60 -1.58 10.62
N LEU A 125 -12.05 -2.15 11.69
CA LEU A 125 -11.68 -3.56 11.69
C LEU A 125 -12.92 -4.46 11.56
N TYR A 126 -13.99 -4.14 12.28
CA TYR A 126 -15.25 -4.88 12.16
C TYR A 126 -15.84 -4.77 10.75
N MET A 127 -15.80 -3.58 10.13
CA MET A 127 -16.19 -3.40 8.73
C MET A 127 -15.40 -4.33 7.80
N ILE A 128 -14.05 -4.33 7.90
CA ILE A 128 -13.19 -5.20 7.07
C ILE A 128 -13.55 -6.67 7.25
N ILE A 129 -13.76 -7.13 8.49
CA ILE A 129 -14.09 -8.54 8.77
C ILE A 129 -15.47 -8.91 8.20
N ILE A 130 -16.47 -8.06 8.41
CA ILE A 130 -17.84 -8.30 7.94
C ILE A 130 -17.88 -8.34 6.41
N ASP A 131 -17.27 -7.35 5.75
CA ASP A 131 -17.22 -7.28 4.29
C ASP A 131 -16.43 -8.46 3.70
N SER A 132 -15.31 -8.84 4.33
CA SER A 132 -14.54 -10.02 3.91
C SER A 132 -15.39 -11.29 3.95
N ILE A 133 -16.13 -11.52 5.03
CA ILE A 133 -17.01 -12.70 5.15
C ILE A 133 -18.17 -12.61 4.15
N ALA A 134 -18.84 -11.46 4.08
CA ALA A 134 -20.02 -11.24 3.26
C ALA A 134 -19.74 -11.36 1.76
N PHE A 135 -18.56 -10.93 1.30
CA PHE A 135 -18.20 -10.99 -0.12
C PHE A 135 -17.36 -12.23 -0.48
N GLN A 136 -16.42 -12.67 0.36
CA GLN A 136 -15.52 -13.76 -0.03
C GLN A 136 -16.18 -15.13 -0.01
N ILE A 137 -17.09 -15.39 0.94
CA ILE A 137 -17.76 -16.69 1.04
C ILE A 137 -18.67 -16.93 -0.19
N PRO A 138 -19.60 -16.02 -0.55
CA PRO A 138 -20.46 -16.24 -1.71
C PRO A 138 -19.66 -16.34 -3.01
N THR A 139 -18.65 -15.49 -3.21
CA THR A 139 -17.79 -15.55 -4.40
C THR A 139 -17.07 -16.88 -4.50
N THR A 140 -16.53 -17.40 -3.39
CA THR A 140 -15.86 -18.71 -3.36
C THR A 140 -16.80 -19.84 -3.76
N VAL A 141 -18.01 -19.85 -3.19
CA VAL A 141 -19.03 -20.87 -3.49
C VAL A 141 -19.46 -20.80 -4.95
N LEU A 142 -19.72 -19.58 -5.46
CA LEU A 142 -20.13 -19.37 -6.85
C LEU A 142 -19.03 -19.74 -7.84
N LEU A 143 -17.77 -19.46 -7.50
CA LEU A 143 -16.60 -19.78 -8.32
C LEU A 143 -16.35 -21.29 -8.43
N TYR A 144 -16.47 -22.04 -7.34
CA TYR A 144 -16.44 -23.49 -7.42
C TYR A 144 -17.66 -24.05 -8.14
N GLY A 145 -18.83 -23.47 -7.90
CA GLY A 145 -20.06 -23.84 -8.58
C GLY A 145 -20.01 -23.62 -10.09
N SER A 146 -19.34 -22.58 -10.56
CA SER A 146 -19.20 -22.30 -12.00
C SER A 146 -18.31 -23.30 -12.74
N LEU A 147 -17.54 -24.13 -12.02
CA LEU A 147 -16.82 -25.26 -12.61
C LEU A 147 -17.75 -26.44 -12.92
N SER A 148 -18.91 -26.51 -12.27
CA SER A 148 -19.97 -27.45 -12.67
C SER A 148 -20.70 -26.90 -13.90
N ASN A 149 -21.16 -27.77 -14.80
CA ASN A 149 -21.86 -27.40 -16.04
C ASN A 149 -23.28 -26.80 -15.82
N THR A 150 -23.50 -26.10 -14.71
CA THR A 150 -24.77 -25.47 -14.36
C THR A 150 -24.70 -23.96 -14.61
N PRO A 151 -25.53 -23.42 -15.53
CA PRO A 151 -25.39 -22.03 -15.98
C PRO A 151 -25.75 -21.00 -14.90
N HIS A 152 -26.51 -21.39 -13.88
CA HIS A 152 -26.91 -20.52 -12.78
C HIS A 152 -25.74 -20.04 -11.93
N PHE A 153 -24.73 -20.90 -11.69
CA PHE A 153 -23.57 -20.52 -10.87
C PHE A 153 -22.65 -19.56 -11.61
N ALA A 154 -22.43 -19.76 -12.92
CA ALA A 154 -21.62 -18.84 -13.72
C ALA A 154 -22.24 -17.43 -13.80
N ARG A 155 -23.57 -17.35 -13.98
CA ARG A 155 -24.28 -16.06 -13.95
C ARG A 155 -24.26 -15.43 -12.55
N GLY A 156 -24.42 -16.23 -11.51
CA GLY A 156 -24.29 -15.75 -10.13
C GLY A 156 -22.91 -15.20 -9.83
N TYR A 157 -21.86 -15.86 -10.32
CA TYR A 157 -20.47 -15.42 -10.16
C TYR A 157 -20.21 -14.07 -10.82
N ASP A 158 -20.63 -13.85 -12.08
CA ASP A 158 -20.46 -12.55 -12.77
C ASP A 158 -21.12 -11.39 -12.02
N ILE A 159 -22.34 -11.59 -11.50
CA ILE A 159 -23.03 -10.57 -10.71
C ILE A 159 -22.30 -10.34 -9.39
N MET A 160 -21.98 -11.42 -8.67
CA MET A 160 -21.30 -11.33 -7.37
C MET A 160 -19.93 -10.67 -7.50
N GLU A 161 -19.20 -10.95 -8.59
CA GLU A 161 -17.88 -10.39 -8.84
C GLU A 161 -17.91 -8.86 -8.98
N ARG A 162 -18.90 -8.32 -9.69
CA ARG A 162 -19.10 -6.87 -9.80
C ARG A 162 -19.50 -6.25 -8.46
N VAL A 163 -20.40 -6.92 -7.73
CA VAL A 163 -20.85 -6.47 -6.40
C VAL A 163 -19.71 -6.43 -5.40
N GLN A 164 -18.90 -7.49 -5.30
CA GLN A 164 -17.76 -7.50 -4.37
C GLN A 164 -16.70 -6.46 -4.77
N LEU A 165 -16.48 -6.20 -6.06
CA LEU A 165 -15.50 -5.22 -6.50
C LEU A 165 -15.90 -3.81 -6.05
N VAL A 166 -17.17 -3.46 -6.21
CA VAL A 166 -17.70 -2.19 -5.70
C VAL A 166 -17.68 -2.17 -4.18
N GLY A 167 -18.05 -3.27 -3.51
CA GLY A 167 -18.02 -3.38 -2.05
C GLY A 167 -16.63 -3.11 -1.47
N PHE A 168 -15.60 -3.81 -1.95
CA PHE A 168 -14.22 -3.58 -1.52
C PHE A 168 -13.70 -2.20 -1.94
N CYS A 169 -14.10 -1.65 -3.08
CA CYS A 169 -13.75 -0.28 -3.47
C CYS A 169 -14.32 0.75 -2.49
N VAL A 170 -15.57 0.59 -2.06
CA VAL A 170 -16.19 1.46 -1.05
C VAL A 170 -15.47 1.32 0.29
N GLN A 171 -15.14 0.08 0.69
CA GLN A 171 -14.37 -0.18 1.90
C GLN A 171 -13.00 0.53 1.87
N GLU A 172 -12.28 0.44 0.75
CA GLU A 172 -11.00 1.12 0.53
C GLU A 172 -11.16 2.64 0.55
N PHE A 173 -12.22 3.19 -0.06
CA PHE A 173 -12.51 4.62 0.01
C PHE A 173 -12.79 5.12 1.43
N ILE A 174 -13.50 4.34 2.24
CA ILE A 174 -13.76 4.71 3.65
C ILE A 174 -12.43 4.75 4.41
N LEU A 175 -11.59 3.72 4.28
CA LEU A 175 -10.27 3.68 4.93
C LEU A 175 -9.37 4.83 4.47
N SER A 176 -9.35 5.08 3.16
CA SER A 176 -8.53 6.12 2.52
C SER A 176 -9.02 7.53 2.87
N GLY A 177 -10.33 7.75 2.87
CA GLY A 177 -10.95 9.04 3.19
C GLY A 177 -10.71 9.46 4.64
N ILE A 178 -10.82 8.52 5.59
CA ILE A 178 -10.49 8.78 6.99
C ILE A 178 -9.00 9.09 7.14
N TYR A 179 -8.13 8.35 6.45
CA TYR A 179 -6.69 8.63 6.45
C TYR A 179 -6.38 10.05 5.96
N VAL A 180 -6.99 10.48 4.85
CA VAL A 180 -6.85 11.84 4.32
C VAL A 180 -7.35 12.88 5.31
N TRP A 181 -8.52 12.65 5.92
CA TRP A 181 -9.09 13.57 6.90
C TRP A 181 -8.17 13.80 8.10
N GLU A 182 -7.67 12.72 8.70
CA GLU A 182 -6.77 12.80 9.87
C GLU A 182 -5.40 13.38 9.49
N THR A 183 -4.91 13.10 8.28
CA THR A 183 -3.69 13.72 7.75
C THR A 183 -3.85 15.24 7.59
N ILE A 184 -4.96 15.71 7.01
CA ILE A 184 -5.26 17.14 6.85
C ILE A 184 -5.41 17.82 8.21
N LYS A 185 -6.09 17.17 9.16
CA LYS A 185 -6.24 17.67 10.52
C LYS A 185 -4.89 17.82 11.22
N MET A 186 -4.01 16.83 11.12
CA MET A 186 -2.64 16.91 11.65
C MET A 186 -1.86 18.06 10.99
N LEU A 187 -1.99 18.23 9.69
CA LEU A 187 -1.32 19.28 8.91
C LEU A 187 -1.74 20.69 9.33
N ARG A 188 -3.02 20.90 9.64
CA ARG A 188 -3.56 22.19 10.11
C ARG A 188 -3.09 22.55 11.52
N LEU A 189 -2.85 21.56 12.39
CA LEU A 189 -2.52 21.79 13.79
C LEU A 189 -1.03 22.05 14.05
N ARG A 190 -0.12 21.64 13.16
CA ARG A 190 1.34 21.84 13.32
C ARG A 190 1.99 22.25 12.00
N PRO A 191 2.07 23.56 11.69
CA PRO A 191 2.60 24.07 10.43
C PRO A 191 4.14 24.08 10.42
N GLU A 192 4.76 22.91 10.57
CA GLU A 192 6.21 22.78 10.40
C GLU A 192 6.50 22.45 8.93
N ARG A 193 7.25 23.33 8.24
CA ARG A 193 7.43 23.30 6.77
C ARG A 193 7.99 21.97 6.25
N SER A 194 8.86 21.32 7.01
CA SER A 194 9.43 20.00 6.67
C SER A 194 8.39 18.88 6.75
N ARG A 195 7.55 18.86 7.80
CA ARG A 195 6.44 17.90 7.94
C ARG A 195 5.36 18.13 6.88
N PHE A 196 5.14 19.38 6.49
CA PHE A 196 4.17 19.73 5.46
C PHE A 196 4.47 19.03 4.13
N ILE A 197 5.71 19.12 3.64
CA ILE A 197 6.12 18.50 2.37
C ILE A 197 5.91 16.98 2.40
N ILE A 198 6.27 16.34 3.51
CA ILE A 198 6.16 14.89 3.62
C ILE A 198 4.69 14.46 3.74
N LEU A 199 3.87 15.15 4.54
CA LEU A 199 2.44 14.87 4.65
C LEU A 199 1.70 15.09 3.33
N THR A 200 2.08 16.10 2.53
CA THR A 200 1.53 16.28 1.18
C THR A 200 1.92 15.14 0.24
N GLN A 201 3.15 14.62 0.32
CA GLN A 201 3.54 13.44 -0.46
C GLN A 201 2.70 12.21 -0.07
N LEU A 202 2.45 11.99 1.23
CA LEU A 202 1.59 10.92 1.72
C LEU A 202 0.15 11.04 1.20
N LEU A 203 -0.38 12.27 1.16
CA LEU A 203 -1.69 12.57 0.57
C LEU A 203 -1.75 12.22 -0.91
N VAL A 204 -0.74 12.62 -1.70
CA VAL A 204 -0.68 12.32 -3.14
C VAL A 204 -0.67 10.81 -3.40
N ILE A 205 0.13 10.06 -2.64
CA ILE A 205 0.18 8.61 -2.77
C ILE A 205 -1.17 7.97 -2.45
N ASN A 206 -1.85 8.45 -1.41
CA ASN A 206 -3.17 7.97 -1.03
C ASN A 206 -4.24 8.23 -2.12
N ILE A 207 -4.18 9.39 -2.79
CA ILE A 207 -5.04 9.70 -3.94
C ILE A 207 -4.75 8.75 -5.11
N LEU A 208 -3.48 8.40 -5.37
CA LEU A 208 -3.13 7.45 -6.42
C LEU A 208 -3.70 6.05 -6.15
N ILE A 209 -3.77 5.62 -4.89
CA ILE A 209 -4.41 4.36 -4.51
C ILE A 209 -5.91 4.42 -4.85
N LEU A 210 -6.60 5.50 -4.48
CA LEU A 210 -8.01 5.72 -4.78
C LEU A 210 -8.29 5.66 -6.31
N ILE A 211 -7.44 6.32 -7.10
CA ILE A 211 -7.54 6.28 -8.57
C ILE A 211 -7.40 4.84 -9.09
N LEU A 212 -6.50 4.05 -8.50
CA LEU A 212 -6.29 2.67 -8.91
C LEU A 212 -7.49 1.78 -8.55
N ASP A 213 -8.17 2.03 -7.44
CA ASP A 213 -9.41 1.34 -7.06
C ASP A 213 -10.50 1.58 -8.12
N VAL A 214 -10.70 2.86 -8.51
CA VAL A 214 -11.62 3.23 -9.58
C VAL A 214 -11.25 2.57 -10.90
N ALA A 215 -9.95 2.53 -11.23
CA ALA A 215 -9.50 1.91 -12.48
C ALA A 215 -9.84 0.41 -12.54
N VAL A 216 -9.65 -0.32 -11.44
CA VAL A 216 -10.02 -1.75 -11.36
C VAL A 216 -11.53 -1.93 -11.58
N VAL A 217 -12.36 -1.13 -10.92
CA VAL A 217 -13.83 -1.18 -11.10
C VAL A 217 -14.22 -0.78 -12.52
N ALA A 218 -13.63 0.27 -13.09
CA ALA A 218 -13.96 0.75 -14.42
C ALA A 218 -13.65 -0.29 -15.51
N ILE A 219 -12.52 -1.00 -15.41
CA ILE A 219 -12.16 -2.06 -16.36
C ILE A 219 -13.16 -3.21 -16.31
N GLU A 220 -13.63 -3.57 -15.11
CA GLU A 220 -14.66 -4.60 -14.96
C GLU A 220 -15.98 -4.20 -15.64
N TYR A 221 -16.46 -3.00 -15.33
CA TYR A 221 -17.73 -2.52 -15.87
C TYR A 221 -17.66 -2.18 -17.37
N ALA A 222 -16.45 -2.00 -17.92
CA ALA A 222 -16.22 -1.90 -19.35
C ALA A 222 -16.30 -3.26 -20.08
N GLY A 223 -16.43 -4.37 -19.36
CA GLY A 223 -16.58 -5.72 -19.93
C GLY A 223 -15.27 -6.40 -20.32
N TYR A 224 -14.11 -5.83 -19.98
CA TYR A 224 -12.80 -6.42 -20.29
C TYR A 224 -12.36 -7.45 -19.25
N TYR A 225 -13.13 -8.53 -19.10
CA TYR A 225 -12.92 -9.55 -18.06
C TYR A 225 -11.50 -10.14 -18.06
N ALA A 226 -11.01 -10.55 -19.23
CA ALA A 226 -9.67 -11.12 -19.37
C ALA A 226 -8.55 -10.16 -18.92
N LEU A 227 -8.73 -8.87 -19.19
CA LEU A 227 -7.80 -7.82 -18.77
C LEU A 227 -7.92 -7.59 -17.27
N GLN A 228 -9.16 -7.50 -16.76
CA GLN A 228 -9.48 -7.28 -15.36
C GLN A 228 -8.80 -8.30 -14.44
N VAL A 229 -8.87 -9.58 -14.81
CA VAL A 229 -8.38 -10.70 -13.97
C VAL A 229 -6.90 -10.54 -13.64
N MET A 230 -6.10 -10.10 -14.62
CA MET A 230 -4.66 -9.92 -14.44
C MET A 230 -4.27 -8.48 -14.08
N PHE A 231 -5.13 -7.50 -14.36
CA PHE A 231 -4.92 -6.13 -13.91
C PHE A 231 -5.12 -5.98 -12.41
N LYS A 232 -6.05 -6.73 -11.80
CA LYS A 232 -6.25 -6.77 -10.34
C LYS A 232 -4.95 -7.02 -9.55
N PRO A 233 -4.20 -8.11 -9.76
CA PRO A 233 -2.98 -8.36 -9.00
C PRO A 233 -1.87 -7.34 -9.31
N VAL A 234 -1.79 -6.81 -10.55
CA VAL A 234 -0.89 -5.69 -10.87
C VAL A 234 -1.26 -4.47 -10.03
N ALA A 235 -2.53 -4.09 -10.01
CA ALA A 235 -3.03 -2.98 -9.22
C ALA A 235 -2.68 -3.16 -7.74
N TYR A 236 -3.02 -4.30 -7.12
CA TYR A 236 -2.66 -4.59 -5.73
C TYR A 236 -1.14 -4.52 -5.48
N SER A 237 -0.30 -5.02 -6.39
CA SER A 237 1.16 -4.91 -6.26
C SER A 237 1.63 -3.45 -6.24
N VAL A 238 1.02 -2.59 -7.06
CA VAL A 238 1.31 -1.15 -7.07
C VAL A 238 0.81 -0.49 -5.78
N LYS A 239 -0.40 -0.82 -5.31
CA LYS A 239 -0.91 -0.29 -4.03
C LYS A 239 0.04 -0.62 -2.89
N LEU A 240 0.53 -1.86 -2.79
CA LEU A 240 1.48 -2.26 -1.75
C LEU A 240 2.82 -1.53 -1.86
N LYS A 241 3.32 -1.28 -3.08
CA LYS A 241 4.52 -0.45 -3.28
C LYS A 241 4.31 0.98 -2.81
N LEU A 242 3.15 1.55 -3.10
CA LEU A 242 2.75 2.88 -2.63
C LEU A 242 2.66 2.92 -1.10
N GLU A 243 2.08 1.90 -0.47
CA GLU A 243 2.04 1.74 0.98
C GLU A 243 3.44 1.65 1.61
N TYR A 244 4.34 0.90 0.99
CA TYR A 244 5.72 0.79 1.44
C TYR A 244 6.48 2.12 1.30
N ALA A 245 6.28 2.85 0.19
CA ALA A 245 6.85 4.19 0.00
C ALA A 245 6.38 5.17 1.10
N ILE A 246 5.12 5.07 1.52
CA ILE A 246 4.56 5.81 2.64
C ILE A 246 5.28 5.50 3.95
N LEU A 247 5.49 4.21 4.26
CA LEU A 247 6.22 3.80 5.46
C LEU A 247 7.64 4.38 5.51
N GLY A 248 8.37 4.28 4.40
CA GLY A 248 9.74 4.82 4.32
C GLY A 248 9.82 6.32 4.59
N ARG A 249 8.74 7.07 4.32
CA ARG A 249 8.64 8.50 4.63
C ARG A 249 8.25 8.76 6.09
N LEU A 250 7.36 7.95 6.67
CA LEU A 250 7.01 8.04 8.10
C LEU A 250 8.22 7.82 9.01
N VAL A 251 9.07 6.84 8.70
CA VAL A 251 10.29 6.56 9.47
C VAL A 251 11.25 7.76 9.43
N LYS A 252 11.40 8.42 8.28
CA LYS A 252 12.21 9.63 8.15
C LYS A 252 11.67 10.79 9.00
N ILE A 253 10.35 10.93 9.13
CA ILE A 253 9.75 11.94 10.02
C ILE A 253 10.07 11.62 11.49
N ALA A 254 9.95 10.34 11.89
CA ALA A 254 10.21 9.93 13.25
C ALA A 254 11.69 10.14 13.67
N GLN A 255 12.63 9.90 12.75
CA GLN A 255 14.07 10.10 13.00
C GLN A 255 14.50 11.57 12.87
N GLY A 256 13.90 12.34 11.97
CA GLY A 256 14.19 13.76 11.78
C GLY A 256 13.76 14.65 12.94
N ALA A 257 12.83 14.20 13.80
CA ALA A 257 12.45 14.91 15.02
C ALA A 257 13.44 14.74 16.19
N SER A 258 14.43 13.85 16.06
CA SER A 258 15.47 13.57 17.08
C SER A 258 16.85 14.13 16.72
N SER A 259 16.95 15.00 15.72
CA SER A 259 18.23 15.58 15.29
C SER A 259 18.06 17.03 14.87
N ASP A 260 17.63 17.87 15.81
CA ASP A 260 17.88 19.31 15.72
C ASP A 260 18.86 19.67 16.85
N PRO A 261 20.17 19.80 16.57
CA PRO A 261 21.07 20.45 17.50
C PRO A 261 20.78 21.95 17.44
N ASP A 262 20.12 22.48 18.48
CA ASP A 262 19.96 23.92 18.71
C ASP A 262 21.28 24.66 18.41
N PRO A 263 21.37 25.52 17.37
CA PRO A 263 22.60 26.27 17.10
C PRO A 263 22.76 27.51 17.99
N LEU A 264 21.84 27.76 18.94
CA LEU A 264 21.78 29.04 19.65
C LEU A 264 21.48 28.86 21.15
N SER A 265 22.43 28.28 21.87
CA SER A 265 22.59 28.55 23.30
C SER A 265 23.77 29.52 23.49
N PRO A 266 23.53 30.82 23.80
CA PRO A 266 24.60 31.70 24.22
C PRO A 266 25.00 31.32 25.65
N SER A 267 26.16 30.68 25.78
CA SER A 267 26.75 30.36 27.07
C SER A 267 27.19 31.66 27.76
N SER A 268 26.31 32.23 28.59
CA SER A 268 26.69 33.26 29.55
C SER A 268 26.67 32.69 30.97
N ARG A 269 27.76 32.96 31.71
CA ARG A 269 28.10 32.63 33.12
C ARG A 269 28.94 31.36 33.25
N GLY A 270 30.13 31.37 33.85
CA GLY A 270 30.85 32.41 34.58
C GLY A 270 31.86 31.70 35.49
N PHE A 271 33.11 32.16 35.53
CA PHE A 271 34.06 31.71 36.55
C PHE A 271 34.84 32.91 37.08
N ASN A 272 34.54 33.27 38.32
CA ASN A 272 35.28 34.22 39.13
C ASN A 272 36.65 33.61 39.51
N ILE A 273 37.74 34.36 39.34
CA ILE A 273 38.92 34.23 40.20
C ILE A 273 39.35 35.63 40.64
N THR A 274 39.36 35.80 41.96
CA THR A 274 39.76 36.97 42.74
C THR A 274 41.27 37.19 42.76
N ALA A 275 41.63 38.45 43.00
CA ALA A 275 42.95 39.04 43.16
C ALA A 275 43.95 38.27 44.07
N SER A 276 45.25 38.37 43.76
CA SER A 276 46.31 38.98 44.61
C SER A 276 47.73 38.54 44.19
N GLY A 277 48.69 39.48 44.27
CA GLY A 277 50.05 39.18 44.73
C GLY A 277 51.17 38.98 43.70
N PHE A 278 51.92 40.06 43.46
CA PHE A 278 53.38 40.22 43.65
C PHE A 278 54.43 39.36 42.88
N ASP A 279 55.52 40.06 42.54
CA ASP A 279 56.80 39.67 41.89
C ASP A 279 56.73 39.34 40.37
N GLU A 280 57.58 39.88 39.50
CA GLU A 280 59.04 39.90 39.59
C GLU A 280 59.70 41.03 38.77
N SER A 281 60.88 41.43 39.23
CA SER A 281 61.79 42.47 38.74
C SER A 281 62.67 42.01 37.57
N GLY A 282 63.08 42.94 36.68
CA GLY A 282 64.42 42.87 36.07
C GLY A 282 64.56 43.06 34.56
N SER A 283 65.07 44.24 34.17
CA SER A 283 66.16 44.47 33.17
C SER A 283 65.93 44.01 31.73
N THR A 284 65.77 44.88 30.72
CA THR A 284 66.79 45.64 29.94
C THR A 284 65.96 46.34 28.84
N GLY A 285 66.20 47.53 28.28
CA GLY A 285 67.37 48.36 28.05
C GLY A 285 67.12 49.13 26.74
N ALA A 286 67.54 50.40 26.69
CA ALA A 286 67.77 51.27 25.52
C ALA A 286 66.59 52.02 24.84
N GLY A 287 66.73 53.36 24.78
CA GLY A 287 65.91 54.27 23.98
C GLY A 287 65.84 55.71 24.52
N VAL A 288 66.97 56.36 24.77
CA VAL A 288 67.41 57.63 24.12
C VAL A 288 66.43 58.82 24.21
N THR A 289 66.74 59.73 25.15
CA THR A 289 66.88 61.20 25.06
C THR A 289 66.04 62.00 24.06
N VAL A 290 65.31 63.03 24.52
CA VAL A 290 65.58 64.47 24.28
C VAL A 290 64.64 65.34 25.14
N VAL A 291 65.22 66.31 25.82
CA VAL A 291 64.60 67.36 26.66
C VAL A 291 64.69 68.70 25.92
N ARG A 292 63.63 69.51 26.05
CA ARG A 292 63.52 70.98 25.87
C ARG A 292 63.77 71.59 24.49
N GLN A 293 62.75 72.27 23.97
CA GLN A 293 62.49 73.69 24.29
C GLN A 293 60.99 73.90 24.51
#